data_AF-A0AAX0XKE0-F1
#
_entry.id   AF-A0AAX0XKE0-F1
#
_cell.length_a   1.000
_cell.length_b   1.000
_cell.length_c   1.000
_cell.angle_alpha   90.00
_cell.angle_beta   90.00
_cell.angle_gamma   90.00
#
_symmetry.space_group_name_H-M   'P 1'
#
loop_
_entity.id
_entity.type
_entity.pdbx_description
1 polymer ?
#
loop_
_entity_poly.entity_id
_entity_poly.type
_entity_poly.pdbx_seq_one_letter_code
_entity_poly.pdbx_strand_id
1 'polypeptide(L)'
;MLKGYLLNPAAVTGLTDEYELFAITRDPLLWDELFESMRALQATWFAGDLPRPHREGRALLLPRDDRNSMKVASALRKAGVTDLGSYLQRQVHRQHDYPVGAIMAGCHG
;
A
#
# COMPACT_ATOMS: atom_id res chain seq x y z
N MET A 1 17.38 -18.85 11.31
CA MET A 1 16.10 -19.23 10.68
C MET A 1 15.31 -17.96 10.39
N LEU A 2 15.12 -17.58 9.13
CA LEU A 2 14.38 -16.37 8.73
C LEU A 2 12.87 -16.72 8.73
N LYS A 3 12.04 -15.95 9.45
CA LYS A 3 10.58 -16.12 9.39
C LYS A 3 10.05 -15.43 8.13
N GLY A 4 9.39 -16.19 7.25
CA GLY A 4 8.61 -15.62 6.15
C GLY A 4 7.27 -15.16 6.69
N TYR A 5 6.95 -13.87 6.54
CA TYR A 5 5.63 -13.32 6.87
C TYR A 5 4.84 -13.14 5.59
N LEU A 6 3.63 -13.70 5.55
CA LEU A 6 2.69 -13.52 4.44
C LEU A 6 1.80 -12.30 4.69
N LEU A 7 1.27 -11.73 3.61
CA LEU A 7 0.24 -10.69 3.71
C LEU A 7 -1.07 -11.36 4.08
N ASN A 8 -1.84 -10.75 4.98
CA ASN A 8 -3.19 -11.20 5.27
C ASN A 8 -4.13 -10.72 4.15
N PRO A 9 -4.74 -11.62 3.35
CA PRO A 9 -5.61 -11.25 2.24
C PRO A 9 -6.79 -10.37 2.67
N ALA A 10 -7.44 -10.70 3.80
CA ALA A 10 -8.58 -9.96 4.31
C ALA A 10 -8.21 -8.53 4.71
N ALA A 11 -7.02 -8.34 5.28
CA ALA A 11 -6.52 -7.01 5.62
C ALA A 11 -6.25 -6.18 4.36
N VAL A 12 -5.69 -6.79 3.30
CA VAL A 12 -5.47 -6.11 2.03
C VAL A 12 -6.80 -5.72 1.38
N THR A 13 -7.77 -6.64 1.34
CA THR A 13 -9.12 -6.37 0.81
C THR A 13 -9.79 -5.22 1.56
N GLY A 14 -9.88 -5.30 2.89
CA GLY A 14 -10.49 -4.23 3.68
C GLY A 14 -9.83 -2.87 3.47
N LEU A 15 -8.48 -2.84 3.41
CA LEU A 15 -7.75 -1.60 3.13
C LEU A 15 -8.07 -1.04 1.73
N THR A 16 -8.14 -1.90 0.70
CA THR A 16 -8.43 -1.46 -0.67
C THR A 16 -9.91 -1.12 -0.89
N ASP A 17 -10.82 -1.66 -0.08
CA ASP A 17 -12.25 -1.37 -0.12
C ASP A 17 -12.57 -0.02 0.52
N GLU A 18 -11.80 0.39 1.53
CA GLU A 18 -12.00 1.66 2.24
C GLU A 18 -11.15 2.81 1.67
N TYR A 19 -9.97 2.50 1.11
CA TYR A 19 -9.00 3.52 0.69
C TYR A 19 -8.48 3.33 -0.73
N GLU A 20 -8.14 4.45 -1.35
CA GLU A 20 -7.15 4.49 -2.43
C GLU A 20 -5.75 4.61 -1.84
N LEU A 21 -4.82 3.81 -2.37
CA LEU A 21 -3.49 3.60 -1.79
C LEU A 21 -2.41 3.96 -2.79
N PHE A 22 -1.53 4.89 -2.43
CA PHE A 22 -0.43 5.32 -3.27
C PHE A 22 0.90 5.20 -2.55
N ALA A 23 1.95 4.76 -3.25
CA ALA A 23 3.31 4.87 -2.75
C ALA A 23 3.92 6.20 -3.22
N ILE A 24 4.35 7.02 -2.28
CA ILE A 24 4.94 8.34 -2.51
C ILE A 24 6.34 8.41 -1.90
N THR A 25 7.12 9.39 -2.34
CA THR A 25 8.44 9.68 -1.77
C THR A 25 8.35 10.24 -0.35
N ARG A 26 9.42 10.06 0.42
CA ARG A 26 9.64 10.71 1.72
C ARG A 26 10.46 12.00 1.61
N ASP A 27 10.76 12.46 0.40
CA ASP A 27 11.42 13.75 0.17
C ASP A 27 10.62 14.88 0.86
N PRO A 28 11.22 15.60 1.84
CA PRO A 28 10.52 16.63 2.59
C PRO A 28 9.92 17.74 1.71
N LEU A 29 10.60 18.14 0.62
CA LEU A 29 10.13 19.24 -0.21
C LEU A 29 8.85 18.87 -0.97
N LEU A 30 8.84 17.67 -1.56
CA LEU A 30 7.66 17.16 -2.26
C LEU A 30 6.54 16.80 -1.29
N TRP A 31 6.88 16.37 -0.08
CA TRP A 31 5.91 16.07 0.97
C TRP A 31 5.19 17.32 1.47
N ASP A 32 5.91 18.41 1.70
CA ASP A 32 5.33 19.67 2.17
C ASP A 32 4.40 20.30 1.14
N GLU A 33 4.78 20.28 -0.15
CA GLU A 33 3.93 20.78 -1.24
C GLU A 33 2.65 19.94 -1.40
N LEU A 34 2.77 18.61 -1.31
CA LEU A 34 1.61 17.71 -1.32
C LEU A 34 0.71 17.95 -0.11
N PHE A 35 1.29 18.14 1.09
CA PHE A 35 0.56 18.41 2.31
C PHE A 35 -0.26 19.70 2.21
N GLU A 36 0.36 20.79 1.78
CA GLU A 36 -0.33 22.08 1.59
C GLU A 36 -1.41 22.00 0.52
N SER A 37 -1.15 21.26 -0.57
CA SER A 37 -2.15 21.01 -1.62
C SER A 37 -3.36 20.24 -1.09
N MET A 38 -3.14 19.17 -0.31
CA MET A 38 -4.22 18.39 0.29
C MET A 38 -5.00 19.20 1.32
N ARG A 39 -4.32 20.05 2.10
CA ARG A 39 -4.95 20.98 3.04
C ARG A 39 -5.80 22.03 2.33
N ALA A 40 -5.30 22.63 1.26
CA ALA A 40 -6.03 23.61 0.47
C ALA A 40 -7.28 23.01 -0.20
N LEU A 41 -7.20 21.75 -0.63
CA LEU A 41 -8.32 20.97 -1.17
C LEU A 41 -9.26 20.42 -0.09
N GLN A 42 -8.92 20.57 1.20
CA GLN A 42 -9.64 19.99 2.33
C GLN A 42 -9.88 18.48 2.13
N ALA A 43 -8.87 17.77 1.62
CA ALA A 43 -8.89 16.33 1.47
C ALA A 43 -8.55 15.65 2.80
N THR A 44 -9.23 14.53 3.09
CA THR A 44 -8.88 13.68 4.24
C THR A 44 -7.84 12.65 3.80
N TRP A 45 -6.80 12.44 4.60
CA TRP A 45 -5.74 11.50 4.23
C TRP A 45 -5.01 10.98 5.45
N PHE A 46 -4.40 9.80 5.29
CA PHE A 46 -3.45 9.23 6.25
C PHE A 46 -2.16 8.90 5.52
N ALA A 47 -1.02 9.04 6.19
CA ALA A 47 0.24 8.56 5.65
C ALA A 47 1.03 7.79 6.70
N GLY A 48 1.66 6.70 6.25
CA GLY A 48 2.52 5.86 7.06
C GLY A 48 3.81 5.52 6.31
N ASP A 49 4.89 5.30 7.05
CA ASP A 49 6.17 4.89 6.46
C ASP A 49 6.06 3.47 5.88
N LEU A 50 6.63 3.26 4.69
CA LEU A 50 6.72 1.92 4.11
C LEU A 50 7.72 1.05 4.88
N PRO A 51 7.47 -0.28 4.96
CA PRO A 51 8.39 -1.19 5.62
C PRO A 51 9.71 -1.33 4.86
N ARG A 52 10.73 -1.92 5.50
CA ARG A 52 11.99 -2.28 4.82
C ARG A 52 11.69 -3.22 3.63
N PRO A 53 12.42 -3.09 2.50
CA PRO A 53 13.55 -2.19 2.26
C PRO A 53 13.15 -0.76 1.82
N HIS A 54 11.86 -0.44 1.68
CA HIS A 54 11.37 0.78 1.04
C HIS A 54 11.18 1.98 2.00
N ARG A 55 12.04 2.13 3.01
CA ARG A 55 11.87 3.16 4.07
C ARG A 55 11.90 4.61 3.58
N GLU A 56 12.43 4.83 2.39
CA GLU A 56 12.47 6.13 1.72
C GLU A 56 11.12 6.54 1.12
N GLY A 57 10.08 5.71 1.25
CA GLY A 57 8.73 6.01 0.79
C GLY A 57 7.69 5.95 1.89
N ARG A 58 6.52 6.51 1.58
CA ARG A 58 5.32 6.45 2.41
C ARG A 58 4.15 5.86 1.64
N ALA A 59 3.28 5.17 2.36
CA ALA A 59 1.94 4.84 1.89
C ALA A 59 1.04 6.04 2.19
N LEU A 60 0.42 6.59 1.15
CA LEU A 60 -0.64 7.57 1.25
C LEU A 60 -1.99 6.84 1.09
N LEU A 61 -2.88 7.05 2.05
CA LEU A 61 -4.21 6.48 2.11
C LEU A 61 -5.23 7.61 1.95
N LEU A 62 -6.10 7.47 0.96
CA LEU A 62 -7.16 8.43 0.65
C LEU A 62 -8.51 7.72 0.82
N PRO A 63 -9.34 8.10 1.81
CA PRO A 63 -10.64 7.49 2.03
C PRO A 63 -11.52 7.60 0.79
N ARG A 64 -12.19 6.51 0.42
CA ARG A 64 -13.07 6.47 -0.76
C ARG A 64 -14.38 7.21 -0.56
N ASP A 65 -14.82 7.36 0.69
CA ASP A 65 -16.04 8.07 1.07
C ASP A 65 -15.87 9.60 1.09
N ASP A 66 -14.63 10.12 1.08
CA ASP A 66 -14.35 11.55 0.96
C ASP A 66 -14.17 12.00 -0.50
N ARG A 67 -15.04 12.93 -0.92
CA ARG A 67 -15.04 13.43 -2.30
C ARG A 67 -13.77 14.20 -2.68
N ASN A 68 -13.14 14.90 -1.74
CA ASN A 68 -11.92 15.67 -2.03
C ASN A 68 -10.70 14.74 -2.11
N SER A 69 -10.63 13.73 -1.25
CA SER A 69 -9.65 12.64 -1.33
C SER A 69 -9.72 11.92 -2.68
N MET A 70 -10.93 11.67 -3.21
CA MET A 70 -11.07 11.05 -4.53
C MET A 70 -10.63 11.95 -5.69
N LYS A 71 -10.74 13.28 -5.57
CA LYS A 71 -10.14 14.21 -6.55
C LYS A 71 -8.61 14.10 -6.53
N VAL A 72 -8.02 14.08 -5.34
CA VAL A 72 -6.56 13.88 -5.17
C VAL A 72 -6.15 12.54 -5.76
N ALA A 73 -6.87 11.46 -5.45
CA ALA A 73 -6.59 10.13 -6.01
C ALA A 73 -6.64 10.12 -7.55
N SER A 74 -7.60 10.83 -8.16
CA SER A 74 -7.65 10.98 -9.61
C SER A 74 -6.43 11.73 -10.16
N ALA A 75 -5.99 12.79 -9.49
CA ALA A 75 -4.80 13.54 -9.89
C ALA A 75 -3.53 12.70 -9.79
N LEU A 76 -3.33 11.97 -8.69
CA LEU A 76 -2.18 11.08 -8.49
C LEU A 76 -2.10 9.97 -9.53
N ARG A 77 -3.24 9.37 -9.90
CA ARG A 77 -3.31 8.40 -10.99
C ARG A 77 -2.91 9.00 -12.34
N LYS A 78 -3.43 10.19 -12.66
CA LYS A 78 -3.07 10.90 -13.89
C LYS A 78 -1.58 11.26 -13.93
N ALA A 79 -0.98 11.54 -12.77
CA ALA A 79 0.44 11.77 -12.62
C ALA A 79 1.29 10.47 -12.65
N GLY A 80 0.66 9.29 -12.75
CA GLY A 80 1.37 8.01 -12.80
C GLY A 80 1.98 7.57 -11.46
N VAL A 81 1.50 8.11 -10.34
CA VAL A 81 1.96 7.70 -9.00
C VAL A 81 1.64 6.23 -8.79
N THR A 82 2.56 5.52 -8.14
CA THR A 82 2.46 4.06 -7.96
C THR A 82 1.24 3.69 -7.14
N ASP A 83 0.33 2.92 -7.73
CA ASP A 83 -0.81 2.32 -7.05
C ASP A 83 -0.35 1.17 -6.15
N LEU A 84 -0.33 1.45 -4.85
CA LEU A 84 0.10 0.52 -3.82
C LEU A 84 -0.97 -0.54 -3.54
N GLY A 85 -2.25 -0.19 -3.65
CA GLY A 85 -3.36 -1.12 -3.41
C GLY A 85 -3.35 -2.27 -4.42
N SER A 86 -3.27 -1.94 -5.71
CA SER A 86 -3.13 -2.91 -6.78
C SER A 86 -1.85 -3.75 -6.64
N TYR A 87 -0.75 -3.15 -6.18
CA TYR A 87 0.49 -3.89 -5.92
C TYR A 87 0.33 -4.91 -4.79
N LEU A 88 -0.30 -4.54 -3.67
CA LEU A 88 -0.53 -5.43 -2.54
C LEU A 88 -1.47 -6.58 -2.91
N GLN A 89 -2.54 -6.30 -3.67
CA GLN A 89 -3.42 -7.34 -4.20
C GLN A 89 -2.64 -8.33 -5.06
N ARG A 90 -1.79 -7.86 -5.99
CA ARG A 90 -0.91 -8.75 -6.78
C ARG A 90 0.06 -9.56 -5.91
N GLN A 91 0.58 -8.98 -4.83
CA GLN A 91 1.45 -9.71 -3.89
C GLN A 91 0.69 -10.83 -3.17
N VAL A 92 -0.54 -10.59 -2.72
CA VAL A 92 -1.39 -11.63 -2.12
C VAL A 92 -1.61 -12.79 -3.10
N HIS A 93 -1.96 -12.50 -4.36
CA HIS A 93 -2.16 -13.56 -5.37
C HIS A 93 -0.87 -14.39 -5.57
N ARG A 94 0.29 -13.75 -5.71
CA ARG A 94 1.58 -14.45 -5.86
C ARG A 94 1.97 -15.31 -4.67
N GLN A 95 1.55 -14.93 -3.47
CA GLN A 95 1.80 -15.72 -2.26
C GLN A 95 0.98 -17.02 -2.23
N HIS A 96 -0.17 -17.05 -2.91
CA HIS A 96 -0.96 -18.28 -3.09
C HIS A 96 -0.39 -19.18 -4.19
N ASP A 97 0.27 -18.60 -5.20
CA ASP A 97 0.90 -19.35 -6.30
C ASP A 97 2.21 -20.06 -5.90
N TYR A 98 2.80 -19.68 -4.77
CA TYR A 98 3.93 -20.40 -4.17
C TYR A 98 3.42 -21.29 -3.02
N PRO A 99 3.20 -22.60 -3.23
CA PRO A 99 3.00 -23.48 -2.09
C PRO A 99 4.27 -23.40 -1.25
N VAL A 100 4.13 -23.02 0.03
CA VAL A 100 5.13 -23.36 1.03
C VAL A 100 5.23 -24.88 0.96
N GLY A 101 6.28 -25.36 0.30
CA GLY A 101 6.49 -26.78 0.06
C GLY A 101 6.32 -27.52 1.38
N ALA A 102 5.53 -28.60 1.33
CA ALA A 102 5.42 -29.55 2.41
C ALA A 102 6.81 -29.75 3.02
N ILE A 103 6.96 -29.35 4.29
CA ILE A 103 8.11 -29.76 5.08
C ILE A 103 8.02 -31.27 5.07
N MET A 104 8.95 -31.89 4.33
CA MET A 104 9.03 -33.32 4.10
C MET A 104 8.85 -34.04 5.44
N ALA A 105 7.68 -34.67 5.61
CA ALA A 105 7.49 -35.77 6.53
C ALA A 105 8.34 -36.93 6.00
N GLY A 106 9.65 -36.87 6.26
CA GLY A 106 10.57 -37.98 6.07
C GLY A 106 10.34 -38.96 7.22
N CYS A 107 9.65 -40.04 6.89
CA CYS A 107 9.31 -41.14 7.76
C CYS A 107 10.54 -41.69 8.51
N HIS A 108 10.34 -41.97 9.81
CA HIS A 108 11.09 -43.00 10.51
C HIS A 108 10.81 -44.37 9.89
N GLY A 109 11.87 -45.16 9.72
CA GLY A 109 11.85 -46.56 9.29
C GLY A 109 13.27 -47.09 9.19
#